data_AF-A0A933PSF4-F1
#
_entry.id   AF-A0A933PSF4-F1
#
_cell.length_a   1.000
_cell.length_b   1.000
_cell.length_c   1.000
_cell.angle_alpha   90.00
_cell.angle_beta   90.00
_cell.angle_gamma   90.00
#
_symmetry.space_group_name_H-M   'P 1'
#
loop_
_entity.id
_entity.type
_entity.pdbx_description
1 polymer ?
#
loop_
_entity_poly.entity_id
_entity_poly.type
_entity_poly.pdbx_seq_one_letter_code
_entity_poly.pdbx_strand_id
1 'polypeptide(L)'
;MNKKLLITAGLVTAGLVCLFFIYNTIVNVSTHKGAPSIKIGDRSASLLNKAEKLMAQGDDDAAINILQDLITEYPHFSQAESAYFALASIYEKRKDLLKAKDLYQKMMEAFPDSKNILKMQELLDSVNTNILFSPIITQDSLVYEVEKGDTLSKIAKKFNTTVEFISKANNIRNDTVRIGQKLKISKARFSIVVDKSQNILTLKADGNILKTYRVSTGKDFSTPIGTFKITNKLKDPVWYTTGAVVPAGSPNNILGSRWLGISQPGYGMHGTTDPQSIGKQVTAGCVRMANSDIEELYSIVPEGTEVVIVD
;
A
#
# COMPACT_ATOMS: atom_id res chain seq x y z
N MET A 1 -12.85 21.97 -9.74
CA MET A 1 -13.75 20.90 -9.23
C MET A 1 -12.98 20.03 -8.24
N ASN A 2 -13.67 19.40 -7.29
CA ASN A 2 -13.12 19.08 -5.96
C ASN A 2 -12.11 17.91 -5.92
N LYS A 3 -10.94 18.14 -5.32
CA LYS A 3 -10.02 17.08 -4.85
C LYS A 3 -10.45 16.49 -3.49
N LYS A 4 -11.74 16.23 -3.29
CA LYS A 4 -12.28 15.69 -2.03
C LYS A 4 -12.97 14.35 -2.26
N LEU A 5 -12.20 13.31 -2.59
CA LEU A 5 -12.67 11.93 -2.57
C LEU A 5 -11.54 10.89 -2.43
N LEU A 6 -10.69 11.02 -1.40
CA LEU A 6 -9.73 9.96 -1.04
C LEU A 6 -9.78 9.50 0.44
N ILE A 7 -10.59 10.14 1.30
CA ILE A 7 -10.64 9.85 2.75
C ILE A 7 -12.10 9.78 3.25
N THR A 8 -12.93 8.92 2.66
CA THR A 8 -14.27 8.57 3.19
C THR A 8 -14.66 7.12 2.90
N ALA A 9 -13.85 6.15 3.36
CA ALA A 9 -14.26 4.74 3.38
C ALA A 9 -13.54 3.94 4.48
N GLY A 10 -14.09 3.93 5.69
CA GLY A 10 -13.79 2.90 6.69
C GLY A 10 -13.00 3.33 7.94
N LEU A 11 -13.65 4.08 8.84
CA LEU A 11 -13.43 3.85 10.28
C LEU A 11 -14.75 3.99 11.04
N VAL A 12 -14.88 3.20 12.11
CA VAL A 12 -16.16 2.78 12.70
C VAL A 12 -16.57 3.64 13.88
N THR A 13 -17.88 3.72 14.10
CA THR A 13 -18.55 4.27 15.29
C THR A 13 -18.01 3.71 16.62
N ALA A 14 -17.36 4.54 17.42
CA ALA A 14 -17.42 4.51 18.89
C ALA A 14 -17.01 5.90 19.42
N GLY A 15 -17.67 6.38 20.47
CA GLY A 15 -17.57 7.78 20.87
C GLY A 15 -16.25 8.16 21.56
N LEU A 16 -15.81 9.40 21.35
CA LEU A 16 -15.27 10.21 22.43
C LEU A 16 -16.00 11.55 22.47
N VAL A 17 -16.57 11.86 23.63
CA VAL A 17 -17.28 13.11 23.93
C VAL A 17 -16.30 14.13 24.49
N CYS A 18 -16.49 15.41 24.16
CA CYS A 18 -15.87 16.59 24.79
C CYS A 18 -14.34 16.63 24.92
N LEU A 19 -13.70 17.49 24.11
CA LEU A 19 -12.75 18.49 24.58
C LEU A 19 -12.52 19.58 23.51
N PHE A 20 -13.57 20.35 23.25
CA PHE A 20 -13.46 21.66 22.58
C PHE A 20 -13.39 22.74 23.67
N PHE A 21 -12.51 23.72 23.50
CA PHE A 21 -12.15 24.81 24.43
C PHE A 21 -11.32 24.47 25.68
N ILE A 22 -10.60 25.51 26.13
CA ILE A 22 -9.57 25.58 27.20
C ILE A 22 -8.20 25.09 26.67
N TYR A 23 -7.14 25.91 26.56
CA TYR A 23 -6.96 27.36 26.83
C TYR A 23 -6.14 28.06 25.72
N ASN A 24 -6.34 29.38 25.58
CA ASN A 24 -5.34 30.29 25.00
C ASN A 24 -5.02 31.36 26.07
N THR A 25 -4.03 31.07 26.92
CA THR A 25 -3.66 31.94 28.05
C THR A 25 -2.23 32.43 27.87
N ILE A 26 -2.10 33.73 27.59
CA ILE A 26 -0.83 34.45 27.60
C ILE A 26 -0.35 34.52 29.05
N VAL A 27 0.59 33.64 29.42
CA VAL A 27 1.28 33.70 30.71
C VAL A 27 2.37 34.77 30.61
N ASN A 28 1.99 36.00 30.96
CA ASN A 28 2.90 37.14 30.99
C ASN A 28 3.62 37.20 32.34
N VAL A 29 4.62 36.32 32.55
CA VAL A 29 5.45 36.32 33.77
C VAL A 29 6.65 37.25 33.58
N SER A 30 6.64 38.36 34.31
CA SER A 30 7.78 39.28 34.41
C SER A 30 8.75 38.78 35.47
N THR A 31 9.86 38.15 35.05
CA THR A 31 11.03 37.93 35.92
C THR A 31 12.35 38.02 35.14
N HIS A 32 13.16 39.01 35.51
CA HIS A 32 14.63 39.09 35.38
C HIS A 32 15.33 38.92 34.01
N LYS A 33 16.40 39.71 33.86
CA LYS A 33 17.30 39.77 32.70
C LYS A 33 18.06 38.44 32.51
N GLY A 34 18.29 38.02 31.26
CA GLY A 34 19.54 37.31 30.92
C GLY A 34 19.50 36.05 30.06
N ALA A 35 18.34 35.56 29.59
CA ALA A 35 18.30 34.39 28.70
C ALA A 35 17.55 34.70 27.39
N PRO A 36 18.07 34.31 26.21
CA PRO A 36 17.34 34.46 24.95
C PRO A 36 16.13 33.52 24.94
N SER A 37 14.93 34.09 24.78
CA SER A 37 13.70 33.33 24.56
C SER A 37 13.69 32.73 23.16
N ILE A 38 14.31 31.55 23.02
CA ILE A 38 14.22 30.71 21.81
C ILE A 38 12.74 30.51 21.49
N LYS A 39 12.28 30.94 20.30
CA LYS A 39 10.87 30.75 19.94
C LYS A 39 10.61 29.26 19.77
N ILE A 40 9.37 28.82 20.02
CA ILE A 40 9.01 27.40 19.95
C ILE A 40 9.34 26.78 18.56
N GLY A 41 9.21 27.57 17.49
CA GLY A 41 9.63 27.18 16.14
C GLY A 41 11.15 26.97 15.99
N ASP A 42 11.97 27.80 16.64
CA ASP A 42 13.44 27.69 16.60
C ASP A 42 13.91 26.41 17.32
N ARG A 43 13.28 26.05 18.46
CA ARG A 43 13.59 24.82 19.21
C ARG A 43 13.22 23.56 18.41
N SER A 44 12.00 23.49 17.88
CA SER A 44 11.52 22.30 17.13
C SER A 44 12.34 22.07 15.84
N ALA A 45 12.66 23.14 15.10
CA ALA A 45 13.57 23.04 13.94
C ALA A 45 15.01 22.64 14.34
N SER A 46 15.53 23.14 15.47
CA SER A 46 16.85 22.75 15.98
C SER A 46 16.92 21.26 16.37
N LEU A 47 15.86 20.73 16.98
CA LEU A 47 15.75 19.30 17.31
C LEU A 47 15.74 18.41 16.06
N LEU A 48 14.98 18.78 15.02
CA LEU A 48 14.98 18.05 13.75
C LEU A 48 16.38 18.00 13.11
N ASN A 49 17.03 19.16 12.95
CA ASN A 49 18.39 19.24 12.39
C ASN A 49 19.41 18.41 13.21
N LYS A 50 19.23 18.32 14.53
CA LYS A 50 20.07 17.49 15.40
C LYS A 50 19.84 15.99 15.13
N ALA A 51 18.59 15.56 15.00
CA ALA A 51 18.26 14.17 14.67
C ALA A 51 18.79 13.76 13.29
N GLU A 52 18.59 14.59 12.26
CA GLU A 52 19.11 14.34 10.91
C GLU A 52 20.64 14.20 10.89
N LYS A 53 21.35 15.02 11.68
CA LYS A 53 22.81 14.90 11.83
C LYS A 53 23.22 13.58 12.49
N LEU A 54 22.49 13.13 13.51
CA LEU A 54 22.73 11.84 14.18
C LEU A 54 22.48 10.66 13.23
N MET A 55 21.40 10.70 12.43
CA MET A 55 21.15 9.72 11.35
C MET A 55 22.31 9.66 10.35
N ALA A 56 22.83 10.81 9.93
CA ALA A 56 23.98 10.89 9.01
C ALA A 56 25.28 10.37 9.64
N GLN A 57 25.38 10.37 10.97
CA GLN A 57 26.49 9.80 11.75
C GLN A 57 26.28 8.29 12.07
N GLY A 58 25.10 7.74 11.76
CA GLY A 58 24.73 6.36 12.09
C GLY A 58 24.21 6.15 13.51
N ASP A 59 24.08 7.22 14.31
CA ASP A 59 23.48 7.19 15.66
C ASP A 59 21.95 7.25 15.56
N ASP A 60 21.40 6.18 15.00
CA ASP A 60 19.96 6.01 14.80
C ASP A 60 19.17 5.98 16.13
N ASP A 61 19.77 5.55 17.24
CA ASP A 61 19.09 5.47 18.54
C ASP A 61 18.91 6.85 19.18
N ALA A 62 19.95 7.69 19.19
CA ALA A 62 19.81 9.08 19.64
C ALA A 62 18.88 9.89 18.72
N ALA A 63 18.89 9.61 17.41
CA ALA A 63 17.94 10.20 16.46
C ALA A 63 16.49 9.79 16.74
N ILE A 64 16.22 8.50 16.98
CA ILE A 64 14.87 7.99 17.32
C ILE A 64 14.31 8.73 18.54
N ASN A 65 15.07 8.81 19.63
CA ASN A 65 14.60 9.46 20.87
C ASN A 65 14.21 10.93 20.60
N ILE A 66 15.07 11.70 19.92
CA ILE A 66 14.80 13.11 19.60
C ILE A 66 13.58 13.26 18.68
N LEU A 67 13.40 12.38 17.70
CA LEU A 67 12.26 12.43 16.79
C LEU A 67 10.94 12.04 17.48
N GLN A 68 10.98 11.06 18.40
CA GLN A 68 9.81 10.68 19.21
C GLN A 68 9.39 11.83 20.15
N ASP A 69 10.34 12.45 20.85
CA ASP A 69 10.09 13.62 21.68
C ASP A 69 9.54 14.79 20.84
N LEU A 70 10.16 15.07 19.68
CA LEU A 70 9.75 16.14 18.78
C LEU A 70 8.32 15.97 18.23
N ILE A 71 7.95 14.76 17.82
CA ILE A 71 6.59 14.45 17.35
C ILE A 71 5.57 14.56 18.50
N THR A 72 5.96 14.19 19.72
CA THR A 72 5.08 14.18 20.90
C THR A 72 4.89 15.59 21.49
N GLU A 73 5.96 16.36 21.65
CA GLU A 73 5.94 17.72 22.21
C GLU A 73 5.40 18.76 21.21
N TYR A 74 5.61 18.55 19.90
CA TYR A 74 5.35 19.56 18.86
C TYR A 74 4.61 19.01 17.62
N PRO A 75 3.47 18.29 17.74
CA PRO A 75 2.84 17.57 16.62
C PRO A 75 2.42 18.42 15.40
N HIS A 76 2.37 19.75 15.53
CA HIS A 76 1.92 20.68 14.49
C HIS A 76 2.99 21.71 14.08
N PHE A 77 4.28 21.46 14.32
CA PHE A 77 5.35 22.36 13.84
C PHE A 77 5.54 22.29 12.32
N SER A 78 6.18 23.31 11.74
CA SER A 78 6.29 23.51 10.29
C SER A 78 6.98 22.40 9.50
N GLN A 79 7.81 21.57 10.15
CA GLN A 79 8.48 20.41 9.53
C GLN A 79 8.06 19.09 10.18
N ALA A 80 6.86 19.00 10.75
CA ALA A 80 6.35 17.78 11.36
C ALA A 80 6.30 16.59 10.38
N GLU A 81 5.88 16.81 9.12
CA GLU A 81 5.96 15.80 8.05
C GLU A 81 7.38 15.20 7.94
N SER A 82 8.42 16.03 7.97
CA SER A 82 9.82 15.61 7.89
C SER A 82 10.24 14.77 9.10
N ALA A 83 9.77 15.11 10.31
CA ALA A 83 10.07 14.33 11.51
C ALA A 83 9.45 12.93 11.47
N TYR A 84 8.18 12.82 11.06
CA TYR A 84 7.51 11.53 10.84
C TYR A 84 8.23 10.70 9.77
N PHE A 85 8.57 11.31 8.63
CA PHE A 85 9.28 10.64 7.55
C PHE A 85 10.67 10.16 7.98
N ALA A 86 11.44 11.00 8.66
CA ALA A 86 12.76 10.67 9.19
C ALA A 86 12.66 9.46 10.14
N LEU A 87 11.74 9.50 11.11
CA LEU A 87 11.58 8.42 12.09
C LEU A 87 11.14 7.11 11.43
N ALA A 88 10.20 7.15 10.49
CA ALA A 88 9.77 5.98 9.73
C ALA A 88 10.91 5.37 8.90
N SER A 89 11.74 6.22 8.27
CA SER A 89 12.89 5.78 7.47
C SER A 89 13.96 5.04 8.31
N ILE A 90 14.17 5.45 9.57
CA ILE A 90 15.06 4.72 10.49
C ILE A 90 14.49 3.33 10.78
N TYR A 91 13.19 3.21 11.02
CA TYR A 91 12.55 1.91 11.25
C TYR A 91 12.55 1.01 10.01
N GLU A 92 12.36 1.54 8.79
CA GLU A 92 12.55 0.79 7.54
C GLU A 92 13.99 0.29 7.36
N LYS A 93 14.99 1.16 7.61
CA LYS A 93 16.42 0.81 7.60
C LYS A 93 16.72 -0.32 8.57
N ARG A 94 16.12 -0.29 9.77
CA ARG A 94 16.21 -1.32 10.83
C ARG A 94 15.32 -2.55 10.59
N LYS A 95 14.54 -2.60 9.51
CA LYS A 95 13.56 -3.66 9.19
C LYS A 95 12.42 -3.83 10.21
N ASP A 96 12.18 -2.83 11.05
CA ASP A 96 11.01 -2.74 11.92
C ASP A 96 9.82 -2.16 11.13
N LEU A 97 9.35 -2.94 10.16
CA LEU A 97 8.33 -2.49 9.20
C LEU A 97 6.99 -2.15 9.88
N LEU A 98 6.69 -2.75 11.03
CA LEU A 98 5.45 -2.48 11.77
C LEU A 98 5.46 -1.06 12.36
N LYS A 99 6.58 -0.59 12.93
CA LYS A 99 6.70 0.81 13.38
C LYS A 99 6.78 1.80 12.23
N ALA A 100 7.47 1.44 11.14
CA ALA A 100 7.47 2.28 9.93
C ALA A 100 6.05 2.49 9.38
N LYS A 101 5.25 1.42 9.32
CA LYS A 101 3.84 1.47 8.92
C LYS A 101 3.01 2.37 9.84
N ASP A 102 3.08 2.16 11.15
CA ASP A 102 2.37 2.96 12.16
C ASP A 102 2.67 4.47 12.02
N LEU A 103 3.94 4.82 11.79
CA LEU A 103 4.35 6.21 11.58
C LEU A 103 3.84 6.79 10.26
N TYR A 104 3.85 6.03 9.15
CA TYR A 104 3.29 6.49 7.89
C TYR A 104 1.76 6.66 7.95
N GLN A 105 1.05 5.80 8.70
CA GLN A 105 -0.39 5.98 8.96
C GLN A 105 -0.64 7.25 9.78
N LYS A 106 0.06 7.44 10.91
CA LYS A 106 -0.05 8.65 11.75
C LYS A 106 0.29 9.93 11.00
N MET A 107 1.29 9.89 10.12
CA MET A 107 1.65 11.02 9.26
C MET A 107 0.51 11.37 8.29
N MET A 108 -0.12 10.39 7.66
CA MET A 108 -1.28 10.63 6.79
C MET A 108 -2.50 11.16 7.56
N GLU A 109 -2.73 10.67 8.78
CA GLU A 109 -3.80 11.13 9.68
C GLU A 109 -3.55 12.56 10.18
N ALA A 110 -2.29 12.93 10.46
CA ALA A 110 -1.91 14.27 10.91
C ALA A 110 -1.87 15.31 9.79
N PHE A 111 -1.60 14.91 8.54
CA PHE A 111 -1.43 15.82 7.39
C PHE A 111 -2.32 15.45 6.17
N PRO A 112 -3.65 15.30 6.33
CA PRO A 112 -4.54 14.81 5.28
C PRO A 112 -4.63 15.73 4.06
N ASP A 113 -4.44 17.05 4.25
CA ASP A 113 -4.43 18.06 3.18
C ASP A 113 -3.01 18.34 2.64
N SER A 114 -2.02 17.51 2.97
CA SER A 114 -0.62 17.70 2.51
C SER A 114 -0.50 17.66 0.98
N LYS A 115 0.33 18.56 0.43
CA LYS A 115 0.77 18.48 -0.97
C LYS A 115 1.52 17.17 -1.27
N ASN A 116 2.08 16.54 -0.24
CA ASN A 116 2.84 15.30 -0.32
C ASN A 116 1.99 14.04 -0.12
N ILE A 117 0.66 14.15 0.10
CA ILE A 117 -0.20 13.00 0.49
C ILE A 117 -0.09 11.78 -0.44
N LEU A 118 0.07 11.99 -1.76
CA LEU A 118 0.30 10.91 -2.72
C LEU A 118 1.64 10.19 -2.47
N LYS A 119 2.68 10.93 -2.10
CA LYS A 119 3.99 10.35 -1.75
C LYS A 119 3.94 9.62 -0.41
N MET A 120 3.14 10.11 0.53
CA MET A 120 2.88 9.42 1.79
C MET A 120 2.17 8.07 1.55
N GLN A 121 1.16 8.06 0.67
CA GLN A 121 0.49 6.83 0.25
C GLN A 121 1.46 5.86 -0.44
N GLU A 122 2.32 6.31 -1.37
CA GLU A 122 3.35 5.45 -2.00
C GLU A 122 4.28 4.77 -0.99
N LEU A 123 4.66 5.46 0.10
CA LEU A 123 5.50 4.92 1.17
C LEU A 123 4.74 3.90 2.01
N LEU A 124 3.52 4.23 2.46
CA LEU A 124 2.65 3.30 3.19
C LEU A 124 2.35 2.04 2.36
N ASP A 125 2.06 2.21 1.08
CA ASP A 125 1.86 1.16 0.08
C ASP A 125 3.08 0.23 -0.05
N SER A 126 4.29 0.79 -0.06
CA SER A 126 5.55 0.03 -0.10
C SER A 126 5.76 -0.79 1.19
N VAL A 127 5.58 -0.17 2.36
CA VAL A 127 5.72 -0.88 3.65
C VAL A 127 4.63 -1.95 3.80
N ASN A 128 3.41 -1.69 3.35
CA ASN A 128 2.31 -2.64 3.32
C ASN A 128 2.66 -3.90 2.50
N THR A 129 3.14 -3.77 1.26
CA THR A 129 3.49 -4.95 0.45
C THR A 129 4.74 -5.66 0.97
N ASN A 130 5.72 -4.92 1.52
CA ASN A 130 6.88 -5.51 2.20
C ASN A 130 6.48 -6.34 3.44
N ILE A 131 5.53 -5.87 4.26
CA ILE A 131 4.98 -6.65 5.38
C ILE A 131 4.24 -7.88 4.85
N LEU A 132 3.38 -7.69 3.84
CA LEU A 132 2.57 -8.75 3.23
C LEU A 132 3.43 -9.92 2.75
N PHE A 133 4.47 -9.64 1.95
CA PHE A 133 5.39 -10.63 1.39
C PHE A 133 6.57 -11.00 2.30
N SER A 134 6.48 -10.74 3.61
CA SER A 134 7.47 -11.17 4.60
C SER A 134 6.88 -12.16 5.61
N PRO A 135 7.70 -12.95 6.33
CA PRO A 135 7.24 -13.80 7.43
C PRO A 135 6.73 -13.05 8.67
N ILE A 136 6.68 -11.71 8.66
CA ILE A 136 6.18 -10.91 9.80
C ILE A 136 4.72 -11.28 10.06
N ILE A 137 4.42 -11.74 11.28
CA ILE A 137 3.06 -12.07 11.71
C ILE A 137 2.31 -10.79 12.09
N THR A 138 1.12 -10.65 11.53
CA THR A 138 0.19 -9.53 11.69
C THR A 138 -1.16 -10.02 12.23
N GLN A 139 -2.08 -9.11 12.58
CA GLN A 139 -3.42 -9.48 13.08
C GLN A 139 -4.24 -10.31 12.07
N ASP A 140 -4.09 -10.04 10.77
CA ASP A 140 -4.70 -10.80 9.67
C ASP A 140 -3.98 -12.13 9.37
N SER A 141 -2.82 -12.39 9.99
CA SER A 141 -2.08 -13.64 9.78
C SER A 141 -2.67 -14.83 10.57
N LEU A 142 -2.54 -16.01 9.99
CA LEU A 142 -2.67 -17.32 10.62
C LEU A 142 -1.30 -18.01 10.51
N VAL A 143 -0.84 -18.63 11.60
CA VAL A 143 0.31 -19.54 11.56
C VAL A 143 -0.23 -20.95 11.35
N TYR A 144 -0.05 -21.48 10.15
CA TYR A 144 -0.42 -22.85 9.77
C TYR A 144 0.78 -23.79 9.92
N GLU A 145 0.59 -24.96 10.50
CA GLU A 145 1.61 -26.01 10.56
C GLU A 145 1.33 -27.04 9.46
N VAL A 146 2.32 -27.31 8.61
CA VAL A 146 2.17 -28.19 7.44
C VAL A 146 1.95 -29.64 7.85
N GLU A 147 0.86 -30.23 7.36
CA GLU A 147 0.43 -31.59 7.70
C GLU A 147 0.95 -32.64 6.71
N LYS A 148 0.82 -33.93 7.06
CA LYS A 148 1.24 -35.03 6.18
C LYS A 148 0.39 -35.07 4.91
N GLY A 149 1.01 -34.83 3.76
CA GLY A 149 0.36 -34.87 2.44
C GLY A 149 -0.10 -33.51 1.92
N ASP A 150 0.20 -32.42 2.64
CA ASP A 150 0.03 -31.07 2.13
C ASP A 150 0.93 -30.77 0.92
N THR A 151 0.46 -29.86 0.08
CA THR A 151 1.25 -29.15 -0.93
C THR A 151 0.84 -27.68 -0.91
N LEU A 152 1.67 -26.77 -1.42
CA LEU A 152 1.29 -25.36 -1.47
C LEU A 152 -0.02 -25.12 -2.21
N SER A 153 -0.31 -25.87 -3.29
CA SER A 153 -1.58 -25.78 -4.02
C SER A 153 -2.79 -26.22 -3.18
N LYS A 154 -2.64 -27.26 -2.34
CA LYS A 154 -3.69 -27.69 -1.41
C LYS A 154 -3.93 -26.65 -0.31
N ILE A 155 -2.86 -26.11 0.27
CA ILE A 155 -2.92 -25.07 1.31
C ILE A 155 -3.53 -23.78 0.74
N ALA A 156 -3.09 -23.34 -0.45
CA ALA A 156 -3.64 -22.19 -1.16
C ALA A 156 -5.16 -22.34 -1.38
N LYS A 157 -5.61 -23.51 -1.85
CA LYS A 157 -7.04 -23.83 -2.00
C LYS A 157 -7.79 -23.87 -0.66
N LYS A 158 -7.20 -24.47 0.39
CA LYS A 158 -7.78 -24.58 1.75
C LYS A 158 -8.06 -23.19 2.37
N PHE A 159 -7.20 -22.21 2.11
CA PHE A 159 -7.29 -20.87 2.69
C PHE A 159 -7.74 -19.77 1.71
N ASN A 160 -8.21 -20.13 0.51
CA ASN A 160 -8.60 -19.21 -0.56
C ASN A 160 -7.54 -18.12 -0.81
N THR A 161 -6.32 -18.55 -1.11
CA THR A 161 -5.17 -17.69 -1.42
C THR A 161 -4.39 -18.27 -2.60
N THR A 162 -3.25 -17.69 -2.98
CA THR A 162 -2.43 -18.15 -4.10
C THR A 162 -1.21 -18.93 -3.63
N VAL A 163 -0.64 -19.76 -4.52
CA VAL A 163 0.66 -20.41 -4.27
C VAL A 163 1.78 -19.38 -4.18
N GLU A 164 1.79 -18.38 -5.08
CA GLU A 164 2.86 -17.37 -5.13
C GLU A 164 2.87 -16.48 -3.89
N PHE A 165 1.72 -16.17 -3.30
CA PHE A 165 1.64 -15.41 -2.06
C PHE A 165 2.21 -16.23 -0.90
N ILE A 166 1.78 -17.49 -0.73
CA ILE A 166 2.35 -18.35 0.33
C ILE A 166 3.86 -18.50 0.14
N SER A 167 4.34 -18.74 -1.09
CA SER A 167 5.78 -18.87 -1.37
C SER A 167 6.56 -17.61 -1.02
N LYS A 168 6.11 -16.43 -1.50
CA LYS A 168 6.75 -15.13 -1.20
C LYS A 168 6.75 -14.83 0.30
N ALA A 169 5.57 -14.86 0.95
CA ALA A 169 5.42 -14.52 2.36
C ALA A 169 6.19 -15.44 3.34
N ASN A 170 6.61 -16.62 2.88
CA ASN A 170 7.34 -17.60 3.67
C ASN A 170 8.78 -17.87 3.17
N ASN A 171 9.30 -17.05 2.24
CA ASN A 171 10.62 -17.21 1.63
C ASN A 171 10.86 -18.59 0.96
N ILE A 172 9.81 -19.25 0.47
CA ILE A 172 9.90 -20.54 -0.22
C ILE A 172 10.26 -20.31 -1.69
N ARG A 173 11.31 -21.00 -2.17
CA ARG A 173 11.84 -20.82 -3.54
C ARG A 173 11.50 -21.95 -4.52
N ASN A 174 11.27 -23.17 -4.00
CA ASN A 174 11.18 -24.41 -4.80
C ASN A 174 9.81 -25.10 -4.64
N ASP A 175 8.77 -24.34 -4.29
CA ASP A 175 7.39 -24.79 -3.99
C ASP A 175 7.22 -26.01 -3.07
N THR A 176 8.27 -26.32 -2.31
CA THR A 176 8.37 -27.49 -1.44
C THR A 176 8.18 -27.07 0.01
N VAL A 177 7.29 -27.76 0.72
CA VAL A 177 7.05 -27.60 2.16
C VAL A 177 7.36 -28.88 2.91
N ARG A 178 7.74 -28.77 4.18
CA ARG A 178 8.05 -29.91 5.06
C ARG A 178 6.99 -30.06 6.15
N ILE A 179 6.67 -31.30 6.53
CA ILE A 179 5.77 -31.57 7.66
C ILE A 179 6.31 -30.89 8.93
N GLY A 180 5.43 -30.23 9.70
CA GLY A 180 5.81 -29.43 10.88
C GLY A 180 6.38 -28.04 10.56
N GLN A 181 6.55 -27.68 9.28
CA GLN A 181 6.93 -26.31 8.90
C GLN A 181 5.79 -25.34 9.22
N LYS A 182 6.12 -24.24 9.91
CA LYS A 182 5.17 -23.16 10.19
C LYS A 182 5.16 -22.16 9.04
N LEU A 183 3.97 -21.86 8.54
CA LEU A 183 3.73 -20.92 7.44
C LEU A 183 2.81 -19.79 7.90
N LYS A 184 3.18 -18.55 7.58
CA LYS A 184 2.28 -17.41 7.55
C LYS A 184 1.29 -17.59 6.39
N ILE A 185 0.01 -17.60 6.72
CA ILE A 185 -1.10 -17.53 5.77
C ILE A 185 -1.88 -16.26 6.11
N SER A 186 -2.07 -15.33 5.16
CA SER A 186 -2.99 -14.21 5.42
C SER A 186 -4.43 -14.70 5.30
N LYS A 187 -5.28 -14.28 6.24
CA LYS A 187 -6.75 -14.47 6.22
C LYS A 187 -7.47 -13.27 5.61
N ALA A 188 -6.74 -12.24 5.15
CA ALA A 188 -7.33 -10.99 4.72
C ALA A 188 -8.23 -11.19 3.50
N ARG A 189 -9.42 -10.58 3.50
CA ARG A 189 -10.29 -10.58 2.33
C ARG A 189 -9.85 -9.48 1.38
N PHE A 190 -9.27 -9.88 0.25
CA PHE A 190 -8.89 -8.95 -0.80
C PHE A 190 -10.10 -8.51 -1.62
N SER A 191 -10.09 -7.24 -2.02
CA SER A 191 -10.97 -6.71 -3.08
C SER A 191 -10.25 -5.62 -3.86
N ILE A 192 -10.71 -5.36 -5.08
CA ILE A 192 -10.14 -4.40 -6.01
C ILE A 192 -11.20 -3.33 -6.30
N VAL A 193 -10.79 -2.06 -6.32
CA VAL A 193 -11.59 -0.94 -6.82
C VAL A 193 -10.81 -0.25 -7.95
N VAL A 194 -11.43 -0.06 -9.11
CA VAL A 194 -10.85 0.69 -10.24
C VAL A 194 -11.65 1.98 -10.43
N ASP A 195 -10.96 3.12 -10.31
CA ASP A 195 -11.48 4.46 -10.59
C ASP A 195 -10.99 4.89 -11.99
N LYS A 196 -11.94 5.10 -12.91
CA LYS A 196 -11.66 5.42 -14.32
C LYS A 196 -11.35 6.89 -14.55
N SER A 197 -11.88 7.82 -13.75
CA SER A 197 -11.52 9.25 -13.86
C SER A 197 -10.10 9.52 -13.39
N GLN A 198 -9.63 8.81 -12.37
CA GLN A 198 -8.27 8.90 -11.82
C GLN A 198 -7.27 7.96 -12.52
N ASN A 199 -7.74 6.92 -13.22
CA ASN A 199 -6.93 5.81 -13.73
C ASN A 199 -6.09 5.14 -12.61
N ILE A 200 -6.75 4.86 -11.48
CA ILE A 200 -6.16 4.22 -10.30
C ILE A 200 -6.87 2.90 -10.02
N LEU A 201 -6.08 1.86 -9.74
CA LEU A 201 -6.54 0.61 -9.14
C LEU A 201 -6.12 0.59 -7.67
N THR A 202 -7.08 0.46 -6.77
CA THR A 202 -6.87 0.29 -5.33
C THR A 202 -7.09 -1.17 -4.96
N LEU A 203 -6.04 -1.84 -4.53
CA LEU A 203 -6.12 -3.13 -3.87
C LEU A 203 -6.37 -2.92 -2.37
N LYS A 204 -7.39 -3.61 -1.85
CA LYS A 204 -7.85 -3.51 -0.47
C LYS A 204 -7.66 -4.83 0.26
N ALA A 205 -7.43 -4.75 1.57
CA ALA A 205 -7.39 -5.89 2.50
C ALA A 205 -8.34 -5.61 3.67
N ASP A 206 -9.37 -6.45 3.84
CA ASP A 206 -10.45 -6.30 4.83
C ASP A 206 -11.05 -4.88 4.87
N GLY A 207 -11.22 -4.27 3.68
CA GLY A 207 -11.80 -2.94 3.53
C GLY A 207 -10.83 -1.76 3.68
N ASN A 208 -9.59 -1.99 4.12
CA ASN A 208 -8.53 -0.97 4.20
C ASN A 208 -7.72 -0.92 2.89
N ILE A 209 -7.13 0.23 2.56
CA ILE A 209 -6.20 0.34 1.42
C ILE A 209 -4.92 -0.44 1.76
N LEU A 210 -4.57 -1.39 0.89
CA LEU A 210 -3.30 -2.13 0.97
C LEU A 210 -2.27 -1.53 0.02
N LYS A 211 -2.69 -1.24 -1.23
CA LYS A 211 -1.82 -0.78 -2.31
C LYS A 211 -2.61 -0.04 -3.37
N THR A 212 -2.06 1.05 -3.90
CA THR A 212 -2.55 1.74 -5.09
C THR A 212 -1.63 1.51 -6.28
N TYR A 213 -2.21 1.46 -7.49
CA TYR A 213 -1.51 1.27 -8.75
C TYR A 213 -2.02 2.26 -9.79
N ARG A 214 -1.11 2.81 -10.61
CA ARG A 214 -1.51 3.54 -11.82
C ARG A 214 -1.87 2.53 -12.90
N VAL A 215 -3.03 2.70 -13.50
CA VAL A 215 -3.54 1.82 -14.57
C VAL A 215 -3.90 2.63 -15.80
N SER A 216 -4.38 1.96 -16.85
CA SER A 216 -5.00 2.60 -18.01
C SER A 216 -6.31 1.90 -18.33
N THR A 217 -7.33 2.70 -18.57
CA THR A 217 -8.70 2.23 -18.80
C THR A 217 -9.11 2.45 -20.26
N GLY A 218 -10.33 2.03 -20.58
CA GLY A 218 -10.91 2.14 -21.91
C GLY A 218 -11.02 3.59 -22.36
N LYS A 219 -10.70 3.85 -23.62
CA LYS A 219 -10.91 5.15 -24.27
C LYS A 219 -12.37 5.57 -24.11
N ASP A 220 -12.64 6.86 -23.97
CA ASP A 220 -13.99 7.43 -23.86
C ASP A 220 -14.82 6.76 -22.73
N PHE A 221 -14.18 6.47 -21.60
CA PHE A 221 -14.74 5.77 -20.44
C PHE A 221 -15.32 4.36 -20.75
N SER A 222 -14.87 3.67 -21.80
CA SER A 222 -15.40 2.37 -22.24
C SER A 222 -15.09 1.14 -21.36
N THR A 223 -14.29 1.26 -20.29
CA THR A 223 -14.19 0.18 -19.28
C THR A 223 -15.54 0.03 -18.55
N PRO A 224 -16.10 -1.19 -18.48
CA PRO A 224 -17.44 -1.41 -17.94
C PRO A 224 -17.48 -1.11 -16.45
N ILE A 225 -18.49 -0.33 -16.04
CA ILE A 225 -18.80 -0.03 -14.63
C ILE A 225 -19.59 -1.21 -14.07
N GLY A 226 -19.34 -1.56 -12.80
CA GLY A 226 -20.10 -2.62 -12.12
C GLY A 226 -19.31 -3.31 -11.02
N THR A 227 -19.90 -4.38 -10.49
CA THR A 227 -19.26 -5.31 -9.56
C THR A 227 -19.04 -6.64 -10.27
N PHE A 228 -17.79 -7.08 -10.30
CA PHE A 228 -17.34 -8.30 -10.96
C PHE A 228 -16.53 -9.16 -9.99
N LYS A 229 -16.12 -10.36 -10.43
CA LYS A 229 -15.17 -11.22 -9.72
C LYS A 229 -14.03 -11.65 -10.64
N ILE A 230 -12.84 -11.91 -10.09
CA ILE A 230 -11.77 -12.60 -10.80
C ILE A 230 -12.26 -14.01 -11.17
N THR A 231 -12.28 -14.34 -12.46
CA THR A 231 -12.81 -15.62 -12.98
C THR A 231 -11.71 -16.59 -13.40
N ASN A 232 -10.60 -16.09 -13.92
CA ASN A 232 -9.47 -16.91 -14.34
C ASN A 232 -8.15 -16.12 -14.26
N LYS A 233 -7.05 -16.85 -14.10
CA LYS A 233 -5.71 -16.27 -14.02
C LYS A 233 -4.76 -16.96 -15.01
N LEU A 234 -4.05 -16.21 -15.85
CA LEU A 234 -3.05 -16.76 -16.77
C LEU A 234 -1.69 -16.07 -16.58
N LYS A 235 -0.64 -16.88 -16.48
CA LYS A 235 0.74 -16.44 -16.57
C LYS A 235 1.19 -16.55 -18.03
N ASP A 236 1.91 -15.52 -18.49
CA ASP A 236 2.47 -15.41 -19.84
C ASP A 236 1.39 -15.75 -20.91
N PRO A 237 0.29 -14.96 -20.95
CA PRO A 237 -0.91 -15.31 -21.71
C PRO A 237 -0.70 -15.25 -23.24
N VAL A 238 -1.27 -16.21 -23.95
CA VAL A 238 -1.46 -16.12 -25.42
C VAL A 238 -2.63 -15.17 -25.68
N TRP A 239 -2.45 -14.20 -26.58
CA TRP A 239 -3.52 -13.28 -26.97
C TRP A 239 -4.23 -13.78 -28.23
N TYR A 240 -5.52 -14.11 -28.07
CA TYR A 240 -6.42 -14.45 -29.17
C TYR A 240 -7.15 -13.19 -29.62
N THR A 241 -7.04 -12.86 -30.90
CA THR A 241 -7.68 -11.69 -31.52
C THR A 241 -8.28 -12.07 -32.88
N THR A 242 -9.11 -11.20 -33.45
CA THR A 242 -9.79 -11.47 -34.73
C THR A 242 -8.77 -11.76 -35.83
N GLY A 243 -8.72 -13.01 -36.28
CA GLY A 243 -7.80 -13.47 -37.35
C GLY A 243 -6.37 -13.76 -36.91
N ALA A 244 -6.00 -13.69 -35.63
CA ALA A 244 -4.64 -13.99 -35.18
C ALA A 244 -4.55 -14.61 -33.77
N VAL A 245 -3.55 -15.47 -33.59
CA VAL A 245 -3.11 -15.98 -32.29
C VAL A 245 -1.70 -15.44 -32.05
N VAL A 246 -1.55 -14.57 -31.06
CA VAL A 246 -0.29 -13.89 -30.77
C VAL A 246 0.34 -14.54 -29.52
N PRO A 247 1.50 -15.21 -29.64
CA PRO A 247 2.09 -15.95 -28.53
C PRO A 247 2.59 -15.03 -27.41
N ALA A 248 2.80 -15.60 -26.23
CA ALA A 248 3.44 -14.93 -25.11
C ALA A 248 4.86 -14.45 -25.48
N GLY A 249 5.30 -13.33 -24.92
CA GLY A 249 6.61 -12.73 -25.20
C GLY A 249 6.73 -12.04 -26.57
N SER A 250 5.75 -12.17 -27.47
CA SER A 250 5.71 -11.37 -28.70
C SER A 250 5.54 -9.88 -28.38
N PRO A 251 6.25 -8.95 -29.05
CA PRO A 251 6.04 -7.51 -28.86
C PRO A 251 4.61 -7.06 -29.23
N ASN A 252 3.94 -7.82 -30.10
CA ASN A 252 2.56 -7.58 -30.52
C ASN A 252 1.52 -8.10 -29.51
N ASN A 253 1.93 -8.82 -28.46
CA ASN A 253 1.03 -9.34 -27.44
C ASN A 253 0.74 -8.26 -26.39
N ILE A 254 -0.37 -7.55 -26.57
CA ILE A 254 -0.74 -6.41 -25.70
C ILE A 254 -1.06 -6.79 -24.25
N LEU A 255 -1.20 -8.09 -23.93
CA LEU A 255 -1.55 -8.57 -22.60
C LEU A 255 -0.38 -8.57 -21.61
N GLY A 256 0.86 -8.43 -22.09
CA GLY A 256 2.06 -8.41 -21.25
C GLY A 256 2.28 -9.74 -20.52
N SER A 257 2.75 -9.68 -19.27
CA SER A 257 3.20 -10.87 -18.54
C SER A 257 2.09 -11.64 -17.82
N ARG A 258 0.95 -11.02 -17.47
CA ARG A 258 -0.14 -11.65 -16.70
C ARG A 258 -1.51 -11.21 -17.18
N TRP A 259 -2.49 -12.09 -17.04
CA TRP A 259 -3.91 -11.84 -17.25
C TRP A 259 -4.71 -12.24 -16.01
N LEU A 260 -5.63 -11.38 -15.61
CA LEU A 260 -6.64 -11.57 -14.56
C LEU A 260 -8.01 -11.28 -15.18
N GLY A 261 -8.72 -12.32 -15.62
CA GLY A 261 -10.04 -12.19 -16.21
C GLY A 261 -11.07 -11.82 -15.16
N ILE A 262 -12.05 -11.00 -15.54
CA ILE A 262 -13.20 -10.67 -14.68
C ILE A 262 -14.47 -11.39 -15.14
N SER A 263 -15.53 -11.36 -14.34
CA SER A 263 -16.86 -11.92 -14.66
C SER A 263 -17.65 -11.08 -15.66
N GLN A 264 -16.96 -10.58 -16.69
CA GLN A 264 -17.49 -9.89 -17.86
C GLN A 264 -16.74 -10.45 -19.08
N PRO A 265 -17.40 -11.21 -19.97
CA PRO A 265 -16.75 -11.90 -21.08
C PRO A 265 -15.89 -10.98 -21.95
N GLY A 266 -14.60 -11.33 -22.12
CA GLY A 266 -13.63 -10.56 -22.90
C GLY A 266 -12.89 -9.44 -22.14
N TYR A 267 -13.19 -9.21 -20.86
CA TYR A 267 -12.57 -8.15 -20.06
C TYR A 267 -11.71 -8.72 -18.92
N GLY A 268 -10.70 -7.95 -18.52
CA GLY A 268 -9.79 -8.29 -17.44
C GLY A 268 -8.82 -7.17 -17.09
N MET A 269 -7.96 -7.46 -16.12
CA MET A 269 -6.74 -6.71 -15.83
C MET A 269 -5.54 -7.44 -16.46
N HIS A 270 -4.65 -6.71 -17.13
CA HIS A 270 -3.49 -7.31 -17.78
C HIS A 270 -2.26 -6.38 -17.79
N GLY A 271 -1.09 -6.94 -18.12
CA GLY A 271 0.16 -6.20 -18.29
C GLY A 271 0.20 -5.36 -19.57
N THR A 272 1.40 -5.03 -20.07
CA THR A 272 1.53 -4.27 -21.33
C THR A 272 2.88 -4.47 -22.01
N THR A 273 2.92 -4.35 -23.34
CA THR A 273 4.15 -4.11 -24.12
C THR A 273 4.39 -2.62 -24.40
N ASP A 274 3.41 -1.77 -24.10
CA ASP A 274 3.49 -0.30 -24.16
C ASP A 274 3.37 0.28 -22.73
N PRO A 275 4.49 0.49 -22.01
CA PRO A 275 4.47 1.08 -20.67
C PRO A 275 4.18 2.60 -20.69
N GLN A 276 4.38 3.28 -21.83
CA GLN A 276 4.07 4.71 -21.95
C GLN A 276 2.56 4.99 -22.02
N SER A 277 1.74 3.96 -22.27
CA SER A 277 0.29 4.07 -22.19
C SER A 277 -0.27 4.19 -20.77
N ILE A 278 0.49 3.85 -19.71
CA ILE A 278 -0.01 3.80 -18.32
C ILE A 278 -0.44 5.19 -17.81
N GLY A 279 -1.58 5.26 -17.11
CA GLY A 279 -2.20 6.49 -16.62
C GLY A 279 -3.10 7.20 -17.64
N LYS A 280 -3.64 6.49 -18.65
CA LYS A 280 -4.41 7.08 -19.77
C LYS A 280 -5.65 6.25 -20.12
N GLN A 281 -6.71 6.92 -20.59
CA GLN A 281 -7.89 6.28 -21.17
C GLN A 281 -7.65 5.95 -22.65
N VAL A 282 -7.02 4.80 -22.93
CA VAL A 282 -6.55 4.43 -24.28
C VAL A 282 -6.76 2.96 -24.67
N THR A 283 -7.27 2.11 -23.76
CA THR A 283 -7.50 0.69 -24.08
C THR A 283 -8.83 0.49 -24.83
N ALA A 284 -9.07 -0.74 -25.31
CA ALA A 284 -10.37 -1.16 -25.84
C ALA A 284 -11.41 -1.52 -24.74
N GLY A 285 -11.12 -1.21 -23.46
CA GLY A 285 -12.02 -1.45 -22.32
C GLY A 285 -11.41 -2.27 -21.18
N CYS A 286 -10.36 -3.05 -21.43
CA CYS A 286 -9.61 -3.74 -20.36
C CYS A 286 -8.81 -2.76 -19.48
N VAL A 287 -8.49 -3.19 -18.26
CA VAL A 287 -7.63 -2.42 -17.33
C VAL A 287 -6.18 -2.85 -17.56
N ARG A 288 -5.36 -1.95 -18.09
CA ARG A 288 -3.95 -2.19 -18.40
C ARG A 288 -3.07 -1.70 -17.25
N MET A 289 -2.07 -2.48 -16.87
CA MET A 289 -1.12 -2.20 -15.78
C MET A 289 0.33 -2.33 -16.26
N ALA A 290 1.28 -1.81 -15.50
CA ALA A 290 2.69 -2.17 -15.70
C ALA A 290 2.91 -3.67 -15.38
N ASN A 291 3.88 -4.32 -16.04
CA ASN A 291 4.11 -5.76 -15.87
C ASN A 291 4.50 -6.12 -14.40
N SER A 292 5.29 -5.27 -13.74
CA SER A 292 5.58 -5.38 -12.29
C SER A 292 4.32 -5.42 -11.44
N ASP A 293 3.37 -4.55 -11.76
CA ASP A 293 2.20 -4.24 -10.94
C ASP A 293 1.14 -5.33 -11.10
N ILE A 294 0.91 -5.81 -12.33
CA ILE A 294 0.04 -6.97 -12.55
C ILE A 294 0.67 -8.24 -11.98
N GLU A 295 2.01 -8.38 -11.95
CA GLU A 295 2.68 -9.53 -11.31
C GLU A 295 2.57 -9.52 -9.79
N GLU A 296 2.64 -8.34 -9.16
CA GLU A 296 2.33 -8.16 -7.75
C GLU A 296 0.86 -8.52 -7.48
N LEU A 297 -0.08 -7.85 -8.14
CA LEU A 297 -1.52 -8.05 -7.97
C LEU A 297 -1.92 -9.51 -8.22
N TYR A 298 -1.45 -10.11 -9.31
CA TYR A 298 -1.65 -11.52 -9.64
C TYR A 298 -1.17 -12.43 -8.51
N SER A 299 -0.01 -12.15 -7.92
CA SER A 299 0.47 -12.98 -6.82
C SER A 299 -0.40 -12.84 -5.56
N ILE A 300 -1.04 -11.70 -5.30
CA ILE A 300 -1.87 -11.49 -4.09
C ILE A 300 -3.26 -12.11 -4.24
N VAL A 301 -3.97 -11.81 -5.33
CA VAL A 301 -5.42 -12.07 -5.39
C VAL A 301 -5.77 -13.50 -5.86
N PRO A 302 -6.60 -14.25 -5.11
CA PRO A 302 -7.18 -15.51 -5.58
C PRO A 302 -8.29 -15.27 -6.63
N GLU A 303 -8.71 -16.33 -7.30
CA GLU A 303 -9.99 -16.33 -8.04
C GLU A 303 -11.17 -16.09 -7.09
N GLY A 304 -12.27 -15.55 -7.60
CA GLY A 304 -13.42 -15.12 -6.79
C GLY A 304 -13.28 -13.77 -6.09
N THR A 305 -12.07 -13.19 -6.04
CA THR A 305 -11.80 -11.82 -5.54
C THR A 305 -12.73 -10.81 -6.22
N GLU A 306 -13.33 -9.93 -5.44
CA GLU A 306 -14.25 -8.90 -5.93
C GLU A 306 -13.50 -7.75 -6.64
N VAL A 307 -14.07 -7.30 -7.75
CA VAL A 307 -13.56 -6.17 -8.55
C VAL A 307 -14.71 -5.20 -8.79
N VAL A 308 -14.66 -4.02 -8.17
CA VAL A 308 -15.61 -2.94 -8.41
C VAL A 308 -14.98 -1.93 -9.36
N ILE A 309 -15.69 -1.53 -10.41
CA ILE A 309 -15.24 -0.51 -11.36
C ILE A 309 -16.23 0.65 -11.34
N VAL A 310 -15.71 1.87 -11.16
CA VAL A 310 -16.45 3.13 -11.07
C VAL A 310 -15.81 4.20 -11.96
N ASP A 311 -16.54 5.29 -12.20
CA ASP A 311 -16.01 6.52 -12.82
C ASP A 311 -15.35 7.42 -11.78
#